data_AF-A0A2N0SC54-F1
#
_entry.id   AF-A0A2N0SC54-F1
#
_cell.length_a   1.000
_cell.length_b   1.000
_cell.length_c   1.000
_cell.angle_alpha   90.00
_cell.angle_beta   90.00
_cell.angle_gamma   90.00
#
_symmetry.space_group_name_H-M   'P 1'
#
loop_
_entity.id
_entity.type
_entity.pdbx_description
1 polymer ?
#
loop_
_entity_poly.entity_id
_entity_poly.type
_entity_poly.pdbx_seq_one_letter_code
_entity_poly.pdbx_strand_id
1 'polypeptide(L)' 'IDLDKQCGVINSHNNKPCTRSLTCKSHSLTLKRSVTGRSQLFDTLLSRYQKKSIVRSQGKFA' A
#
# COMPACT_ATOMS: atom_id res chain seq x y z
N ILE A 1 7.39 -11.31 -1.81
CA ILE A 1 6.43 -10.26 -1.40
C ILE A 1 5.48 -10.03 -2.57
N ASP A 2 4.18 -10.02 -2.29
CA ASP A 2 3.15 -9.85 -3.31
C ASP A 2 2.79 -8.37 -3.39
N LEU A 3 3.39 -7.65 -4.34
CA LEU A 3 3.28 -6.19 -4.46
C LEU A 3 1.85 -5.72 -4.78
N ASP A 4 1.01 -6.63 -5.27
CA ASP A 4 -0.41 -6.41 -5.55
C ASP A 4 -1.28 -6.45 -4.28
N LYS A 5 -0.77 -7.00 -3.17
CA LYS A 5 -1.49 -7.09 -1.88
C LYS A 5 -0.76 -6.38 -0.75
N GLN A 6 0.53 -6.09 -0.93
CA GLN A 6 1.42 -5.54 0.08
C GLN A 6 1.91 -4.14 -0.32
N CYS A 7 2.36 -3.37 0.66
CA CYS A 7 2.81 -2.00 0.47
C CYS A 7 3.99 -1.91 -0.49
N GLY A 8 4.98 -2.80 -0.40
CA GLY A 8 6.11 -2.84 -1.33
C GLY A 8 7.09 -1.66 -1.24
N VAL A 9 6.77 -0.61 -0.49
CA VAL A 9 7.64 0.55 -0.25
C VAL A 9 8.94 0.10 0.42
N ILE A 10 10.08 0.52 -0.10
CA ILE A 10 11.36 0.28 0.56
C ILE A 10 11.39 1.06 1.86
N ASN A 11 11.50 0.34 2.98
CA ASN A 11 11.54 0.95 4.29
C ASN A 11 12.96 1.46 4.58
N SER A 12 13.09 2.74 4.95
CA SER A 12 14.39 3.39 5.13
C SER A 12 15.23 2.79 6.26
N HIS A 13 14.60 2.13 7.23
CA HIS A 13 15.31 1.50 8.36
C HIS A 13 16.11 0.27 7.99
N ASN A 14 15.61 -0.55 7.06
CA ASN A 14 16.18 -1.87 6.77
C ASN A 14 16.36 -2.13 5.27
N ASN A 15 16.15 -1.11 4.43
CA ASN A 15 16.23 -1.17 2.97
C ASN A 15 15.46 -2.37 2.38
N LYS A 16 14.40 -2.80 3.05
CA LYS A 16 13.58 -3.94 2.65
C LYS A 16 12.20 -3.49 2.21
N PRO A 17 11.60 -4.17 1.22
CA PRO A 17 10.26 -3.82 0.78
C PRO A 17 9.25 -4.15 1.88
N CYS A 18 8.32 -3.22 2.09
CA CYS A 18 7.34 -3.30 3.14
C CYS A 18 6.33 -4.42 2.86
N THR A 19 6.36 -5.46 3.70
CA THR A 19 5.46 -6.63 3.62
C THR A 19 4.12 -6.42 4.31
N ARG A 20 3.82 -5.18 4.76
CA ARG A 20 2.52 -4.82 5.35
C ARG A 20 1.47 -4.63 4.25
N SER A 21 0.20 -4.47 4.64
CA SER A 21 -0.92 -4.25 3.72
C SER A 21 -0.76 -2.99 2.85
N LEU A 22 -1.45 -2.94 1.71
CA LEU A 22 -1.52 -1.75 0.84
C LEU A 22 -1.85 -0.45 1.61
N THR A 23 -2.69 -0.53 2.65
CA THR A 23 -3.10 0.60 3.50
C THR A 23 -2.23 0.82 4.74
N CYS A 24 -1.02 0.24 4.82
CA CYS A 24 -0.18 0.36 6.01
C CYS A 24 0.06 1.83 6.42
N LYS A 25 -0.02 2.14 7.72
CA LYS A 25 0.19 3.49 8.26
C LYS A 25 1.65 3.93 8.33
N SER A 26 2.59 3.00 8.12
CA SER A 26 4.03 3.27 8.19
C SER A 26 4.58 4.07 7.00
N HIS A 27 3.81 4.21 5.92
CA HIS A 27 4.25 4.91 4.71
C HIS A 27 3.14 5.83 4.22
N SER A 28 3.53 6.99 3.68
CA SER A 28 2.61 7.94 3.07
C SER A 28 2.09 7.42 1.72
N LEU A 29 1.00 8.03 1.25
CA LEU A 29 0.40 7.70 -0.05
C LEU A 29 1.38 7.91 -1.21
N THR A 30 2.15 8.99 -1.17
CA THR A 30 3.16 9.32 -2.18
C THR A 30 4.23 8.24 -2.27
N LEU A 31 4.75 7.77 -1.13
CA LEU A 31 5.73 6.68 -1.10
C LEU A 31 5.13 5.39 -1.69
N LYS A 32 3.89 5.07 -1.31
CA LYS A 32 3.17 3.91 -1.86
C LYS A 32 3.02 4.01 -3.37
N ARG A 33 2.69 5.18 -3.92
CA ARG A 33 2.57 5.40 -5.38
C ARG A 33 3.90 5.30 -6.12
N SER A 34 5.01 5.67 -5.47
CA SER A 34 6.36 5.64 -6.07
C SER A 34 6.96 4.24 -6.26
N VAL A 35 6.33 3.19 -5.69
CA VAL A 35 6.84 1.81 -5.84
C VAL A 35 6.64 1.30 -7.26
N THR A 36 7.75 1.12 -7.96
CA THR A 36 7.84 0.43 -9.24
C THR A 36 7.86 -1.09 -9.05
N GLY A 37 7.27 -1.85 -9.98
CA GLY A 37 7.22 -3.33 -9.93
C GLY A 37 5.90 -3.94 -9.47
N ARG A 38 4.86 -3.14 -9.22
CA ARG A 38 3.49 -3.67 -9.07
C ARG A 38 2.91 -4.04 -10.43
N SER A 39 2.04 -5.05 -10.51
CA SER A 39 1.35 -5.34 -11.78
C SER A 39 0.40 -4.23 -12.21
N GLN A 40 -0.13 -3.45 -11.26
CA GLN A 40 -0.98 -2.28 -11.50
C GLN A 40 -0.61 -1.12 -10.56
N LEU A 41 -1.09 0.08 -10.91
CA LEU A 41 -0.93 1.27 -10.07
C LEU A 41 -1.49 1.04 -8.66
N PHE A 42 -0.87 1.71 -7.68
CA PHE A 42 -1.30 1.64 -6.28
C PHE A 42 -2.78 1.97 -6.12
N ASP A 43 -3.28 2.99 -6.81
CA ASP A 43 -4.68 3.41 -6.74
C ASP A 43 -5.64 2.33 -7.27
N THR A 44 -5.26 1.58 -8.31
CA THR A 44 -6.07 0.46 -8.82
C THR A 44 -6.14 -0.68 -7.82
N LEU A 45 -5.01 -1.02 -7.20
CA LEU A 45 -4.93 -2.06 -6.17
C LEU A 45 -5.68 -1.66 -4.91
N LEU A 46 -5.55 -0.40 -4.50
CA LEU A 46 -6.29 0.18 -3.39
C LEU A 46 -7.79 0.16 -3.67
N SER A 47 -8.22 0.51 -4.88
CA SER A 47 -9.63 0.44 -5.29
C SER A 47 -10.16 -0.99 -5.23
N ARG A 48 -9.40 -1.98 -5.74
CA ARG A 48 -9.76 -3.39 -5.63
C ARG A 48 -9.86 -3.86 -4.17
N TYR A 49 -8.92 -3.40 -3.33
CA TYR A 49 -8.91 -3.69 -1.90
C TYR A 49 -10.13 -3.09 -1.20
N GLN A 50 -10.43 -1.82 -1.46
CA GLN A 50 -11.60 -1.11 -0.89
C GLN A 50 -12.92 -1.70 -1.35
N LYS A 51 -13.05 -2.08 -2.63
CA LYS A 51 -14.22 -2.79 -3.16
C LYS A 51 -14.45 -4.15 -2.49
N LYS A 52 -13.40 -4.77 -1.96
CA LYS A 52 -13.49 -6.01 -1.17
C LYS A 52 -13.87 -5.73 0.30
N SER A 53 -13.65 -4.50 0.79
CA SER A 53 -13.76 -4.12 2.20
C SER A 53 -14.78 -3.01 2.46
N ILE A 54 -15.88 -2.97 1.72
CA ILE A 54 -16.97 -1.97 1.87
C ILE A 54 -17.64 -2.06 3.26
N VAL A 55 -17.23 -3.01 4.09
CA VAL A 55 -17.51 -3.02 5.53
C VAL A 55 -16.26 -2.52 6.28
N ARG A 56 -16.38 -1.29 6.81
CA ARG A 56 -15.60 -0.63 7.87
C ARG A 56 -14.44 0.32 7.50
N SER A 57 -14.70 1.58 7.89
CA SER A 57 -13.77 2.59 8.40
C SER A 57 -12.93 3.33 7.34
N GLN A 58 -13.40 4.47 6.85
CA GLN A 58 -13.06 5.79 7.42
C GLN A 58 -11.64 5.89 8.00
N GLY A 59 -10.85 6.75 7.35
CA GLY A 59 -10.07 7.78 8.03
C GLY A 59 -8.80 7.35 8.75
N LYS A 60 -7.73 8.09 8.45
CA LYS A 60 -7.23 9.15 9.33
C LYS A 60 -5.69 9.21 9.36
N PHE A 61 -5.23 10.48 9.32
CA PHE A 61 -3.94 11.04 9.74
C PHE A 61 -2.78 10.84 8.75
N ALA A 62 -1.98 11.86 8.43
CA ALA A 62 -1.91 13.27 8.82
C ALA A 62 -1.22 14.03 7.67
#